data_AF-A0A951P0M6-F1
#
_entry.id   AF-A0A951P0M6-F1
#
_cell.length_a   1.000
_cell.length_b   1.000
_cell.length_c   1.000
_cell.angle_alpha   90.00
_cell.angle_beta   90.00
_cell.angle_gamma   90.00
#
_symmetry.space_group_name_H-M   'P 1'
#
loop_
_entity.id
_entity.type
_entity.pdbx_description
1 polymer ?
#
loop_
_entity_poly.entity_id
_entity_poly.type
_entity_poly.pdbx_seq_one_letter_code
_entity_poly.pdbx_strand_id
1 'polypeptide(L)'
;MSEGTRAVDKTLSQGTAGDRIRAIADQLRQETSLQIKATSRILGAAAQISENHDRLIDDVVEMVEEDLEQQTQPPISEAVTVERLQRQFKTLKQAKLHFGIKANTWALLADRLSQQSTVPNDNQVSVFQRLDAIEGELQAVRSDLNQALKVLELILRKMS
;
A
#
# COMPACT_ATOMS: atom_id res chain seq x y z
N MET A 1 -44.48 -63.24 -42.71
CA MET A 1 -43.43 -62.84 -43.68
C MET A 1 -43.10 -61.40 -43.34
N SER A 2 -42.23 -61.15 -42.37
CA SER A 2 -40.76 -61.15 -42.46
C SER A 2 -40.24 -60.24 -43.55
N GLU A 3 -39.82 -59.04 -43.14
CA GLU A 3 -38.56 -58.36 -43.46
C GLU A 3 -38.66 -56.99 -42.73
N GLY A 4 -37.77 -56.59 -41.85
CA GLY A 4 -36.36 -56.90 -41.75
C GLY A 4 -35.64 -55.57 -41.61
N THR A 5 -35.47 -55.16 -40.36
CA THR A 5 -34.60 -54.06 -39.90
C THR A 5 -33.32 -53.91 -40.73
N ARG A 6 -33.02 -52.69 -41.18
CA ARG A 6 -31.64 -52.21 -41.28
C ARG A 6 -31.59 -50.74 -40.88
N ALA A 7 -31.57 -50.55 -39.55
CA ALA A 7 -30.90 -49.40 -38.98
C ALA A 7 -29.49 -49.35 -39.59
N VAL A 8 -29.19 -48.25 -40.27
CA VAL A 8 -27.85 -47.93 -40.72
C VAL A 8 -27.06 -47.65 -39.45
N ASP A 9 -26.51 -48.73 -38.90
CA ASP A 9 -25.50 -48.73 -37.87
C ASP A 9 -24.30 -47.97 -38.43
N LYS A 10 -24.29 -46.66 -38.17
CA LYS A 10 -23.18 -45.76 -38.44
C LYS A 10 -22.11 -46.09 -37.40
N THR A 11 -21.57 -47.30 -37.55
CA THR A 11 -20.39 -47.78 -36.87
C THR A 11 -19.34 -46.69 -37.00
N LEU A 12 -18.91 -46.22 -35.83
CA LEU A 12 -17.70 -45.46 -35.62
C LEU A 12 -16.55 -46.28 -36.21
N SER A 13 -16.34 -46.15 -37.52
CA SER A 13 -15.11 -46.58 -38.17
C SER A 13 -14.00 -45.86 -37.43
N GLN A 14 -13.24 -46.60 -36.63
CA GLN A 14 -12.03 -46.12 -36.00
C GLN A 14 -11.16 -45.54 -37.12
N GLY A 15 -11.15 -44.22 -37.25
CA GLY A 15 -10.42 -43.52 -38.30
C GLY A 15 -8.98 -44.02 -38.33
N THR A 16 -8.46 -44.18 -39.54
CA THR A 16 -7.10 -44.65 -39.81
C THR A 16 -6.11 -43.82 -38.99
N ALA A 17 -4.94 -44.38 -38.66
CA ALA A 17 -3.92 -43.66 -37.89
C ALA A 17 -3.58 -42.29 -38.52
N GLY A 18 -3.62 -42.18 -39.85
CA GLY A 18 -3.47 -40.92 -40.58
C GLY A 18 -4.56 -39.88 -40.31
N ASP A 19 -5.81 -40.29 -40.10
CA ASP A 19 -6.92 -39.38 -39.77
C ASP A 19 -6.77 -38.82 -38.36
N ARG A 20 -6.29 -39.65 -37.43
CA ARG A 20 -5.95 -39.21 -36.07
C ARG A 20 -4.80 -38.21 -36.07
N ILE A 21 -3.75 -38.46 -36.87
CA ILE A 21 -2.63 -37.53 -37.03
C ILE A 21 -3.11 -36.20 -37.62
N ARG A 22 -3.99 -36.24 -38.63
CA ARG A 22 -4.54 -35.03 -39.25
C ARG A 22 -5.42 -34.24 -38.28
N ALA A 23 -6.26 -34.93 -37.49
CA ALA A 23 -7.06 -34.31 -36.44
C ALA A 23 -6.20 -33.67 -35.34
N ILE A 24 -5.12 -34.33 -34.91
CA ILE A 24 -4.17 -33.76 -33.94
C ILE A 24 -3.47 -32.53 -34.53
N ALA A 25 -3.05 -32.57 -35.79
CA ALA A 25 -2.42 -31.43 -36.46
C ALA A 25 -3.38 -30.23 -36.58
N ASP A 26 -4.64 -30.48 -36.91
CA ASP A 26 -5.67 -29.44 -36.99
C ASP A 26 -5.96 -28.84 -35.61
N GLN A 27 -6.05 -29.68 -34.57
CA GLN A 27 -6.21 -29.22 -33.19
C GLN A 27 -5.02 -28.37 -32.73
N LEU A 28 -3.79 -28.81 -33.00
CA LEU A 28 -2.57 -28.07 -32.62
C LEU A 28 -2.51 -26.70 -33.32
N ARG A 29 -2.93 -26.64 -34.58
CA ARG A 29 -3.02 -25.39 -35.35
C ARG A 29 -4.09 -24.45 -34.79
N GLN A 30 -5.24 -24.99 -34.39
CA GLN A 30 -6.30 -24.21 -33.76
C GLN A 30 -5.85 -23.65 -32.42
N GLU A 31 -5.24 -24.47 -31.57
CA GLU A 31 -4.72 -24.06 -30.27
C GLU A 31 -3.64 -22.99 -30.41
N THR A 32 -2.71 -23.16 -31.35
CA THR A 32 -1.68 -22.15 -31.67
C THR A 32 -2.32 -20.82 -32.07
N SER A 33 -3.38 -20.85 -32.89
CA SER A 33 -4.08 -19.62 -33.31
C SER A 33 -4.78 -18.91 -32.13
N LEU A 34 -5.35 -19.68 -31.21
CA LEU A 34 -5.97 -19.15 -29.99
C LEU A 34 -4.91 -18.56 -29.06
N GLN A 35 -3.77 -19.25 -28.91
CA GLN A 35 -2.66 -18.77 -28.10
C GLN A 35 -2.09 -17.47 -28.66
N ILE A 36 -1.83 -17.38 -29.97
CA ILE A 36 -1.37 -16.14 -30.61
C ILE A 36 -2.34 -14.99 -30.36
N LYS A 37 -3.66 -15.25 -30.46
CA LYS A 37 -4.70 -14.24 -30.20
C LYS A 37 -4.77 -13.83 -28.72
N ALA A 38 -4.58 -14.77 -27.80
CA ALA A 38 -4.55 -14.48 -26.37
C ALA A 38 -3.31 -13.64 -26.02
N THR A 39 -2.14 -14.05 -26.52
CA THR A 39 -0.88 -13.35 -26.30
C THR A 39 -0.90 -11.93 -26.87
N SER A 40 -1.46 -11.73 -28.07
CA SER A 40 -1.56 -10.38 -28.65
C SER A 40 -2.48 -9.46 -27.85
N ARG A 41 -3.59 -9.99 -27.30
CA ARG A 41 -4.47 -9.24 -26.40
C ARG A 41 -3.77 -8.89 -25.08
N ILE A 42 -3.02 -9.84 -24.50
CA ILE A 42 -2.23 -9.59 -23.29
C ILE A 42 -1.18 -8.52 -23.55
N LEU A 43 -0.47 -8.58 -24.68
CA LEU A 43 0.54 -7.60 -25.05
C LEU A 43 -0.09 -6.20 -25.26
N GLY A 44 -1.26 -6.12 -25.91
CA GLY A 44 -1.99 -4.87 -26.06
C GLY A 44 -2.43 -4.27 -24.72
N ALA A 45 -2.96 -5.10 -23.82
CA ALA A 45 -3.31 -4.67 -22.47
C ALA A 45 -2.07 -4.23 -21.66
N ALA A 46 -0.95 -4.95 -21.79
CA ALA A 46 0.31 -4.58 -21.15
C ALA A 46 0.85 -3.24 -21.66
N ALA A 47 0.75 -2.97 -22.97
CA ALA A 47 1.13 -1.68 -23.54
C ALA A 47 0.28 -0.54 -22.97
N GLN A 48 -1.04 -0.75 -22.84
CA GLN A 48 -1.93 0.23 -22.22
C GLN A 48 -1.61 0.45 -20.72
N ILE A 49 -1.29 -0.62 -19.99
CA ILE A 49 -0.88 -0.52 -18.58
C ILE A 49 0.43 0.27 -18.47
N SER A 50 1.40 0.03 -19.36
CA SER A 50 2.65 0.78 -19.41
C SER A 50 2.40 2.26 -19.63
N GLU A 51 1.55 2.61 -20.61
CA GLU A 51 1.22 4.01 -20.88
C GLU A 51 0.53 4.68 -19.69
N ASN A 52 -0.40 3.99 -19.03
CA ASN A 52 -1.03 4.51 -17.81
C ASN A 52 -0.02 4.67 -16.66
N HIS A 53 0.95 3.77 -16.57
CA HIS A 53 1.98 3.82 -15.55
C HIS A 53 2.95 4.99 -15.77
N ASP A 54 3.32 5.25 -17.03
CA ASP A 54 4.15 6.40 -17.40
C ASP A 54 3.42 7.71 -17.04
N ARG A 55 2.12 7.82 -17.35
CA ARG A 55 1.30 8.98 -16.93
C ARG A 55 1.22 9.14 -15.42
N LEU A 56 1.02 8.04 -14.69
CA LEU A 56 0.97 8.09 -13.22
C LEU A 56 2.30 8.58 -12.64
N ILE A 57 3.43 8.17 -13.23
CA ILE A 57 4.75 8.66 -12.83
C ILE A 57 4.81 10.17 -13.04
N ASP A 58 4.42 10.65 -14.22
CA ASP A 58 4.43 12.09 -14.54
C ASP A 58 3.55 12.89 -13.57
N ASP A 59 2.31 12.43 -13.32
CA ASP A 59 1.37 13.08 -12.39
C ASP A 59 1.91 13.12 -10.95
N VAL A 60 2.54 12.03 -10.50
CA VAL A 60 3.13 11.96 -9.15
C VAL A 60 4.37 12.84 -9.06
N VAL A 61 5.18 12.92 -10.12
CA VAL A 61 6.34 13.82 -10.17
C VAL A 61 5.86 15.26 -10.07
N GLU A 62 4.86 15.67 -10.85
CA GLU A 62 4.28 17.01 -10.79
C GLU A 62 3.75 17.32 -9.38
N MET A 63 2.96 16.41 -8.79
CA MET A 63 2.43 16.60 -7.43
C MET A 63 3.53 16.70 -6.36
N VAL A 64 4.58 15.88 -6.47
CA VAL A 64 5.72 15.94 -5.54
C VAL A 64 6.53 17.21 -5.74
N GLU A 65 6.73 17.65 -6.98
CA GLU A 65 7.39 18.93 -7.29
C GLU A 65 6.58 20.10 -6.73
N GLU A 66 5.26 20.13 -6.93
CA GLU A 66 4.36 21.12 -6.33
C GLU A 66 4.43 21.12 -4.80
N ASP A 67 4.40 19.94 -4.16
CA ASP A 67 4.51 19.82 -2.70
C ASP A 67 5.87 20.32 -2.19
N LEU A 68 6.95 20.05 -2.92
CA LEU A 68 8.29 20.55 -2.60
C LEU A 68 8.38 22.07 -2.78
N GLU A 69 7.80 22.63 -3.83
CA GLU A 69 7.73 24.07 -4.04
C GLU A 69 6.91 24.77 -2.94
N GLN A 70 5.79 24.18 -2.53
CA GLN A 70 4.99 24.65 -1.40
C GLN A 70 5.73 24.57 -0.07
N GLN A 71 6.58 23.56 0.14
CA GLN A 71 7.46 23.47 1.32
C GLN A 71 8.65 24.45 1.25
N THR A 72 9.11 24.79 0.05
CA THR A 72 10.23 25.71 -0.17
C THR A 72 9.79 27.17 -0.04
N GLN A 73 8.50 27.47 -0.27
CA GLN A 73 7.91 28.71 0.21
C GLN A 73 7.83 28.65 1.74
N PRO A 74 8.64 29.45 2.47
CA PRO A 74 8.48 29.49 3.90
C PRO A 74 7.04 29.92 4.17
N PRO A 75 6.26 29.18 5.00
CA PRO A 75 5.09 29.79 5.56
C PRO A 75 5.60 31.09 6.18
N ILE A 76 4.87 32.19 5.99
CA ILE A 76 5.07 33.43 6.75
C ILE A 76 4.64 33.17 8.23
N SER A 77 4.97 32.00 8.75
CA SER A 77 5.01 31.66 10.16
C SER A 77 6.32 32.23 10.66
N GLU A 78 6.28 33.51 11.04
CA GLU A 78 7.18 34.17 11.99
C GLU A 78 8.42 33.33 12.31
N ALA A 79 9.37 33.26 11.37
CA ALA A 79 10.63 32.57 11.59
C ALA A 79 11.13 33.01 12.95
N VAL A 80 11.48 32.06 13.82
CA VAL A 80 12.00 32.34 15.16
C VAL A 80 13.27 33.16 14.97
N THR A 81 13.07 34.46 14.86
CA THR A 81 14.07 35.42 14.47
C THR A 81 14.86 35.68 15.72
N VAL A 82 16.15 35.94 15.55
CA VAL A 82 17.08 36.24 16.65
C VAL A 82 16.49 37.28 17.60
N GLU A 83 15.73 38.24 17.07
CA GLU A 83 15.02 39.27 17.84
C GLU A 83 13.94 38.72 18.78
N ARG A 84 13.14 37.74 18.35
CA ARG A 84 12.11 37.10 19.20
C ARG A 84 12.76 36.34 20.35
N LEU A 85 13.83 35.60 20.06
CA LEU A 85 14.60 34.87 21.05
C LEU A 85 15.27 35.81 22.06
N GLN A 86 15.80 36.94 21.62
CA GLN A 86 16.40 37.94 22.49
C GLN A 86 15.37 38.67 23.37
N ARG A 87 14.14 38.88 22.86
CA ARG A 87 13.05 39.44 23.67
C ARG A 87 12.57 38.46 24.76
N GLN A 88 12.48 37.18 24.43
CA GLN A 88 12.04 36.15 25.38
C GLN A 88 13.12 35.77 26.39
N PHE A 89 14.38 35.76 25.96
CA PHE A 89 15.51 35.36 26.79
C PHE A 89 16.56 36.48 26.82
N LYS A 90 16.76 37.08 28.00
CA LYS A 90 17.73 38.16 28.21
C LYS A 90 19.18 37.75 27.92
N THR A 91 19.49 36.45 28.01
CA THR A 91 20.84 35.93 27.75
C THR A 91 20.82 34.64 26.95
N LEU A 92 21.84 34.45 26.10
CA LEU A 92 22.01 33.23 25.30
C LEU A 92 22.16 31.99 26.19
N LYS A 93 22.78 32.13 27.36
CA LYS A 93 22.94 31.02 28.32
C LYS A 93 21.60 30.52 28.84
N GLN A 94 20.63 31.41 29.09
CA GLN A 94 19.28 31.04 29.52
C GLN A 94 18.52 30.33 28.39
N ALA A 95 18.57 30.85 27.17
CA ALA A 95 17.95 30.20 26.02
C ALA A 95 18.53 28.80 25.79
N LYS A 96 19.87 28.65 25.84
CA LYS A 96 20.53 27.34 25.71
C LYS A 96 20.10 26.34 26.78
N LEU A 97 19.93 26.78 28.03
CA LEU A 97 19.46 25.95 29.12
C LEU A 97 18.00 25.53 28.91
N HIS A 98 17.15 26.48 28.50
CA HIS A 98 15.73 26.23 28.27
C HIS A 98 15.50 25.21 27.15
N PHE A 99 16.25 25.32 26.04
CA PHE A 99 16.10 24.42 24.90
C PHE A 99 17.02 23.19 24.95
N GLY A 100 18.01 23.16 25.85
CA GLY A 100 19.01 22.08 25.91
C GLY A 100 19.98 22.05 24.71
N ILE A 101 20.03 23.12 23.90
CA ILE A 101 20.79 23.15 22.64
C ILE A 101 22.17 23.78 22.83
N LYS A 102 23.22 23.10 22.38
CA LYS A 102 24.58 23.65 22.30
C LYS A 102 24.73 24.61 21.11
N ALA A 103 24.45 25.89 21.30
CA ALA A 103 24.73 26.94 20.31
C ALA A 103 25.77 27.94 20.82
N ASN A 104 26.62 28.47 19.92
CA ASN A 104 27.63 29.48 20.28
C ASN A 104 27.18 30.91 19.95
N THR A 105 26.16 31.07 19.11
CA THR A 105 25.57 32.34 18.71
C THR A 105 24.06 32.24 18.66
N TRP A 106 23.36 33.38 18.73
CA TRP A 106 21.90 33.40 18.63
C TRP A 106 21.41 32.93 17.25
N ALA A 107 22.15 33.23 16.19
CA ALA A 107 21.85 32.76 14.84
C ALA A 107 21.87 31.21 14.76
N LEU A 108 22.90 30.58 15.34
CA LEU A 108 22.98 29.11 15.39
C LEU A 108 21.90 28.49 16.30
N LEU A 109 21.44 29.22 17.31
CA LEU A 109 20.35 28.75 18.17
C LEU A 109 19.00 28.83 17.44
N ALA A 110 18.74 29.94 16.75
CA ALA A 110 17.55 30.13 15.91
C ALA A 110 17.48 29.10 14.78
N ASP A 111 18.59 28.92 14.07
CA ASP A 111 18.71 27.96 12.96
C ASP A 111 18.48 26.51 13.42
N ARG A 112 18.99 26.13 14.59
CA ARG A 112 18.72 24.80 15.17
C ARG A 112 17.28 24.63 15.62
N LEU A 113 16.62 25.68 16.13
CA LEU A 113 15.22 25.63 16.50
C LEU A 113 14.30 25.56 15.28
N SER A 114 14.65 26.25 14.19
CA SER A 114 13.92 26.11 12.92
C SER A 114 14.10 24.70 12.35
N GLN A 115 15.33 24.17 12.34
CA GLN A 115 15.59 22.80 11.86
C GLN A 115 14.93 21.71 12.72
N GLN A 116 14.82 21.91 14.04
CA GLN A 116 14.05 21.00 14.90
C GLN A 116 12.55 21.02 14.62
N SER A 117 12.03 22.12 14.08
CA SER A 117 10.60 22.28 13.79
C SER A 117 10.22 21.85 12.36
N THR A 118 11.20 21.67 11.47
CA THR A 118 10.98 21.32 10.05
C THR A 118 11.18 19.85 9.72
N VAL A 119 11.19 18.94 10.71
CA VAL A 119 11.09 17.51 10.42
C VAL A 119 9.64 17.08 10.68
N PRO A 120 8.75 17.04 9.66
CA PRO A 120 7.64 16.12 9.72
C PRO A 120 8.26 14.72 9.65
N ASN A 121 8.60 14.17 10.82
CA ASN A 121 9.08 12.81 10.91
C ASN A 121 7.85 11.95 10.63
N ASP A 122 7.61 11.64 9.36
CA ASP A 122 6.50 10.82 8.86
C ASP A 122 6.44 9.47 9.59
N ASN A 123 7.62 9.00 10.04
CA ASN A 123 7.77 7.85 10.91
C ASN A 123 7.21 8.06 12.33
N GLN A 124 7.25 9.26 12.91
CA GLN A 124 6.67 9.50 14.23
C GLN A 124 5.15 9.54 14.18
N VAL A 125 4.56 10.19 13.17
CA VAL A 125 3.09 10.17 12.99
C VAL A 125 2.60 8.73 12.78
N SER A 126 3.33 7.93 12.00
CA SER A 126 3.08 6.49 11.83
C SER A 126 3.24 5.68 13.12
N VAL A 127 4.25 5.96 13.95
CA VAL A 127 4.45 5.28 15.24
C VAL A 127 3.37 5.65 16.25
N PHE A 128 2.95 6.92 16.35
CA PHE A 128 1.87 7.32 17.24
C PHE A 128 0.53 6.69 16.82
N GLN A 129 0.22 6.68 15.53
CA GLN A 129 -0.97 5.97 15.01
C GLN A 129 -0.93 4.46 15.31
N ARG A 130 0.24 3.83 15.20
CA ARG A 130 0.43 2.42 15.58
C ARG A 130 0.27 2.20 17.09
N LEU A 131 0.77 3.10 17.93
CA LEU A 131 0.63 3.00 19.38
C LEU A 131 -0.84 3.17 19.81
N ASP A 132 -1.57 4.10 19.21
CA ASP A 132 -3.00 4.29 19.47
C ASP A 132 -3.82 3.05 19.03
N ALA A 133 -3.48 2.45 17.89
CA ALA A 133 -4.11 1.21 17.44
C ALA A 133 -3.82 0.04 18.40
N ILE A 134 -2.56 -0.11 18.85
CA ILE A 134 -2.17 -1.14 19.84
C ILE A 134 -2.89 -0.92 21.17
N GLU A 135 -3.02 0.33 21.63
CA GLU A 135 -3.75 0.64 22.86
C GLU A 135 -5.23 0.26 22.75
N GLY A 136 -5.86 0.56 21.61
CA GLY A 136 -7.23 0.15 21.32
C GLY A 136 -7.41 -1.37 21.32
N GLU A 137 -6.49 -2.10 20.67
CA GLU A 137 -6.49 -3.57 20.69
C GLU A 137 -6.31 -4.13 22.10
N LEU A 138 -5.42 -3.54 22.91
CA LEU A 138 -5.17 -3.99 24.28
C LEU A 138 -6.39 -3.78 25.19
N GLN A 139 -7.14 -2.69 24.98
CA GLN A 139 -8.41 -2.46 25.67
C GLN A 139 -9.48 -3.48 25.24
N ALA A 140 -9.56 -3.82 23.97
CA ALA A 140 -10.47 -4.85 23.47
C ALA A 140 -10.15 -6.22 24.08
N VAL A 141 -8.89 -6.64 24.05
CA VAL A 141 -8.44 -7.90 24.68
C VAL A 141 -8.76 -7.93 26.18
N ARG A 142 -8.56 -6.81 26.88
CA ARG A 142 -8.92 -6.72 28.31
C ARG A 142 -10.43 -6.86 28.54
N SER A 143 -11.26 -6.30 27.66
CA SER A 143 -12.72 -6.46 27.72
C SER A 143 -13.12 -7.91 27.48
N ASP A 144 -12.57 -8.54 26.44
CA ASP A 144 -12.87 -9.93 26.06
C ASP A 144 -12.47 -10.90 27.16
N LEU A 145 -11.30 -10.70 27.78
CA LEU A 145 -10.83 -11.52 28.89
C LEU A 145 -11.75 -11.39 30.11
N ASN A 146 -12.19 -10.17 30.43
CA ASN A 146 -13.17 -9.96 31.51
C ASN A 146 -14.52 -10.64 31.21
N GLN A 147 -14.96 -10.64 29.96
CA GLN A 147 -16.18 -11.33 29.56
C GLN A 147 -16.02 -12.86 29.66
N ALA A 148 -14.90 -13.40 29.22
CA ALA A 148 -14.58 -14.83 29.35
C ALA A 148 -14.54 -15.28 30.82
N LEU A 149 -13.94 -14.47 31.71
CA LEU A 149 -13.94 -14.73 33.15
C LEU A 149 -15.36 -14.77 33.74
N LYS A 150 -16.24 -13.84 33.35
CA LYS A 150 -17.65 -13.86 33.79
C LYS A 150 -18.40 -15.11 33.32
N VAL A 151 -18.14 -15.56 32.09
CA VAL A 151 -18.75 -16.80 31.56
C VAL A 151 -18.25 -18.02 32.34
N LEU A 152 -16.95 -18.09 32.63
CA LEU A 152 -16.36 -19.15 33.47
C LEU A 152 -16.97 -19.16 34.87
N GLU A 153 -17.15 -18.00 35.49
CA GLU A 153 -17.81 -17.87 36.79
C GLU A 153 -19.26 -18.38 36.75
N LEU A 154 -20.01 -18.04 35.70
CA LEU A 154 -21.38 -18.54 35.50
C LEU A 154 -21.43 -20.06 35.33
N ILE A 155 -20.48 -20.65 34.59
CA ILE A 155 -20.40 -22.10 34.40
C ILE A 155 -20.06 -22.79 35.72
N LEU A 156 -19.04 -22.31 36.45
CA LEU A 156 -18.66 -22.85 37.76
C LEU A 156 -19.84 -22.77 38.74
N ARG A 157 -20.59 -21.67 38.73
CA ARG A 157 -21.77 -21.50 39.57
C ARG A 157 -22.96 -22.39 39.18
N LYS A 158 -23.07 -22.80 37.91
CA LYS A 158 -24.08 -23.76 37.46
C LYS A 158 -23.70 -25.22 37.67
N MET A 159 -22.41 -25.51 37.81
CA MET A 159 -21.88 -26.85 38.08
C MET A 159 -21.76 -27.15 39.58
N SER A 160 -21.76 -26.13 40.44
CA SER A 160 -21.92 -26.25 41.90
C SER A 160 -23.38 -26.34 42.30
#